data_AF-K6T7K0-F1
#
_entry.id   AF-K6T7K0-F1
#
_cell.length_a   1.000
_cell.length_b   1.000
_cell.length_c   1.000
_cell.angle_alpha   90.00
_cell.angle_beta   90.00
_cell.angle_gamma   90.00
#
_symmetry.space_group_name_H-M   'P 1'
#
loop_
_entity.id
_entity.type
_entity.pdbx_description
1 polymer ?
#
loop_
_entity_poly.entity_id
_entity_poly.type
_entity_poly.pdbx_seq_one_letter_code
_entity_poly.pdbx_strand_id
1 'polypeptide(L)'
;MEILKSKKKLILIIILAIIIIGAAAFTYYVSDYYHAENRALNALNSTDSYTVLNADDSITFTPTANKSTTGIIIYPGAKVQAESYSVIASQLAENGYTTIIVKMPFNLAFFGVNRADDVIGNHPEISSWVIGGHSLGGVFASDYAVNHQDKIKGVIYMASYPSTNASNATFKALSIRGSLDGLTNADDVSSNLNKFPKNTTFITIQGGNHFNFGDYGTQSGDNNSTITRDQQQNQTVNAILEFLKTI
;
A
#
# COMPACT_ATOMS: atom_id res chain seq x y z
N MET A 1 -56.05 17.61 -5.80
CA MET A 1 -55.06 16.78 -6.52
C MET A 1 -53.76 17.54 -6.85
N GLU A 2 -53.77 18.86 -7.08
CA GLU A 2 -52.57 19.66 -7.38
C GLU A 2 -51.58 19.84 -6.22
N ILE A 3 -52.08 20.00 -4.97
CA ILE A 3 -51.23 20.19 -3.78
C ILE A 3 -50.31 18.97 -3.54
N LEU A 4 -50.80 17.76 -3.79
CA LEU A 4 -49.99 16.52 -3.72
C LEU A 4 -48.94 16.44 -4.83
N LYS A 5 -49.18 17.02 -6.02
CA LYS A 5 -48.19 17.11 -7.11
C LYS A 5 -47.08 18.11 -6.78
N SER A 6 -47.42 19.24 -6.15
CA SER A 6 -46.46 20.27 -5.71
C SER A 6 -45.51 19.75 -4.62
N LYS A 7 -46.04 19.03 -3.61
CA LYS A 7 -45.20 18.40 -2.57
C LYS A 7 -44.27 17.31 -3.13
N LYS A 8 -44.76 16.47 -4.07
CA LYS A 8 -43.91 15.48 -4.77
C LYS A 8 -42.80 16.13 -5.58
N LYS A 9 -43.08 17.23 -6.29
CA LYS A 9 -42.09 18.00 -7.04
C LYS A 9 -41.04 18.62 -6.12
N LEU A 10 -41.46 19.18 -4.98
CA LEU A 10 -40.55 19.74 -3.98
C LEU A 10 -39.65 18.65 -3.37
N ILE A 11 -40.22 17.50 -3.01
CA ILE A 11 -39.45 16.35 -2.51
C ILE A 11 -38.42 15.88 -3.55
N LEU A 12 -38.82 15.79 -4.83
CA LEU A 12 -37.91 15.40 -5.91
C LEU A 12 -36.77 16.40 -6.09
N ILE A 13 -37.05 17.71 -6.00
CA ILE A 13 -36.04 18.78 -6.08
C ILE A 13 -35.07 18.69 -4.89
N ILE A 14 -35.58 18.44 -3.68
CA ILE A 14 -34.75 18.27 -2.49
C ILE A 14 -33.85 17.04 -2.62
N ILE A 15 -34.40 15.91 -3.07
CA ILE A 15 -33.62 14.68 -3.32
C ILE A 15 -32.53 14.95 -4.36
N LEU A 16 -32.87 15.61 -5.47
CA LEU A 16 -31.90 15.95 -6.51
C LEU A 16 -30.80 16.89 -5.98
N ALA A 17 -31.16 17.90 -5.18
CA ALA A 17 -30.20 18.79 -4.56
C ALA A 17 -29.24 18.03 -3.61
N ILE A 18 -29.77 17.11 -2.79
CA ILE A 18 -28.96 16.26 -1.91
C ILE A 18 -28.01 15.37 -2.72
N ILE A 19 -28.49 14.77 -3.82
CA ILE A 19 -27.65 13.96 -4.71
C ILE A 19 -26.53 14.81 -5.33
N ILE A 20 -26.84 16.02 -5.81
CA ILE A 20 -25.84 16.93 -6.38
C ILE A 20 -24.80 17.35 -5.34
N ILE A 21 -25.24 17.69 -4.12
CA ILE A 21 -24.33 18.05 -3.01
C ILE A 21 -23.47 16.84 -2.63
N GLY A 22 -24.06 15.65 -2.51
CA GLY A 22 -23.35 14.41 -2.21
C GLY A 22 -22.33 14.05 -3.30
N ALA A 23 -22.70 14.18 -4.57
CA ALA A 23 -21.81 13.97 -5.70
C ALA A 23 -20.67 14.99 -5.73
N ALA A 24 -20.93 16.27 -5.45
CA ALA A 24 -19.90 17.30 -5.38
C ALA A 24 -18.91 17.06 -4.22
N ALA A 25 -19.42 16.71 -3.04
CA ALA A 25 -18.60 16.37 -1.88
C ALA A 25 -17.76 15.11 -2.10
N PHE A 26 -18.34 14.08 -2.73
CA PHE A 26 -17.63 12.88 -3.10
C PHE A 26 -16.56 13.16 -4.15
N THR A 27 -16.87 13.90 -5.22
CA THR A 27 -15.91 14.32 -6.25
C THR A 27 -14.75 15.10 -5.64
N TYR A 28 -15.04 16.04 -4.75
CA TYR A 28 -14.00 16.79 -4.02
C TYR A 28 -13.10 15.85 -3.21
N TYR A 29 -13.71 14.94 -2.43
CA TYR A 29 -12.98 13.97 -1.63
C TYR A 29 -12.06 13.06 -2.45
N VAL A 30 -12.54 12.51 -3.57
CA VAL A 30 -11.74 11.62 -4.43
C VAL A 30 -10.71 12.38 -5.28
N SER A 31 -10.90 13.68 -5.49
CA SER A 31 -9.95 14.54 -6.21
C SER A 31 -8.80 15.04 -5.34
N ASP A 32 -9.01 15.14 -4.03
CA ASP A 32 -7.97 15.51 -3.07
C ASP A 32 -7.19 14.26 -2.67
N TYR A 33 -6.00 14.04 -3.22
CA TYR A 33 -5.14 12.91 -2.86
C TYR A 33 -3.66 13.25 -3.07
N TYR A 34 -2.79 12.46 -2.45
CA TYR A 34 -1.33 12.59 -2.59
C TYR A 34 -0.89 12.03 -3.94
N HIS A 35 -0.41 12.92 -4.81
CA HIS A 35 0.03 12.58 -6.15
C HIS A 35 1.48 12.11 -6.16
N ALA A 36 1.82 11.20 -7.07
CA ALA A 36 3.18 10.76 -7.25
C ALA A 36 4.09 11.90 -7.75
N GLU A 37 5.25 12.05 -7.13
CA GLU A 37 6.27 13.01 -7.56
C GLU A 37 7.07 12.45 -8.75
N ASN A 38 7.79 13.34 -9.46
CA ASN A 38 8.55 12.99 -10.67
C ASN A 38 9.52 11.83 -10.47
N ARG A 39 10.12 11.67 -9.28
CA ARG A 39 11.04 10.55 -9.00
C ARG A 39 10.32 9.19 -9.07
N ALA A 40 9.09 9.10 -8.55
CA ALA A 40 8.24 7.92 -8.68
C ALA A 40 7.80 7.70 -10.13
N LEU A 41 7.36 8.76 -10.82
CA LEU A 41 6.92 8.65 -12.21
C LEU A 41 8.05 8.23 -13.16
N ASN A 42 9.27 8.69 -12.91
CA ASN A 42 10.45 8.30 -13.69
C ASN A 42 10.80 6.83 -13.52
N ALA A 43 10.51 6.24 -12.35
CA ALA A 43 10.73 4.81 -12.10
C ALA A 43 9.77 3.91 -12.89
N LEU A 44 8.71 4.44 -13.52
CA LEU A 44 7.81 3.68 -14.38
C LEU A 44 8.41 3.35 -15.76
N ASN A 45 9.59 3.86 -16.08
CA ASN A 45 10.27 3.55 -17.32
C ASN A 45 10.97 2.19 -17.21
N SER A 46 10.80 1.34 -18.22
CA SER A 46 11.55 0.09 -18.32
C SER A 46 13.05 0.35 -18.51
N THR A 47 13.87 -0.56 -18.01
CA THR A 47 15.33 -0.50 -18.08
C THR A 47 15.91 -1.83 -18.59
N ASP A 48 17.23 -1.96 -18.66
CA ASP A 48 17.88 -3.23 -18.99
C ASP A 48 17.71 -4.30 -17.88
N SER A 49 17.39 -3.90 -16.65
CA SER A 49 17.26 -4.81 -15.49
C SER A 49 15.81 -5.22 -15.20
N TYR A 50 14.81 -4.46 -15.65
CA TYR A 50 13.39 -4.79 -15.47
C TYR A 50 12.49 -4.11 -16.51
N THR A 51 11.33 -4.71 -16.76
CA THR A 51 10.24 -4.12 -17.56
C THR A 51 9.10 -3.66 -16.67
N VAL A 52 8.37 -2.64 -17.11
CA VAL A 52 7.22 -2.07 -16.40
C VAL A 52 5.97 -2.18 -17.26
N LEU A 53 4.92 -2.78 -16.69
CA LEU A 53 3.57 -2.75 -17.24
C LEU A 53 2.68 -1.91 -16.32
N ASN A 54 2.30 -0.72 -16.76
CA ASN A 54 1.40 0.17 -16.04
C ASN A 54 -0.04 0.00 -16.57
N ALA A 55 -0.83 -0.83 -15.91
CA ALA A 55 -2.23 -1.11 -16.25
C ALA A 55 -3.21 -0.26 -15.42
N ASP A 56 -4.51 -0.41 -15.66
CA ASP A 56 -5.55 0.35 -14.95
C ASP A 56 -5.71 -0.06 -13.48
N ASP A 57 -5.39 -1.31 -13.16
CA ASP A 57 -5.60 -1.94 -11.85
C ASP A 57 -4.31 -2.21 -11.07
N SER A 58 -3.17 -2.32 -11.75
CA SER A 58 -1.86 -2.49 -11.11
C SER A 58 -0.70 -1.95 -11.95
N ILE A 59 0.47 -1.83 -11.30
CA ILE A 59 1.75 -1.53 -11.92
C ILE A 59 2.69 -2.70 -11.63
N THR A 60 3.09 -3.42 -12.67
CA THR A 60 3.94 -4.61 -12.56
C THR A 60 5.35 -4.29 -12.99
N PHE A 61 6.31 -4.55 -12.10
CA PHE A 61 7.74 -4.49 -12.36
C PHE A 61 8.28 -5.91 -12.45
N THR A 62 8.71 -6.31 -13.65
CA THR A 62 9.20 -7.67 -13.92
C THR A 62 10.71 -7.62 -14.19
N PRO A 63 11.55 -8.29 -13.38
CA PRO A 63 12.99 -8.34 -13.64
C PRO A 63 13.30 -9.07 -14.95
N THR A 64 14.33 -8.62 -15.68
CA THR A 64 14.81 -9.32 -16.88
C THR A 64 15.55 -10.62 -16.52
N ALA A 65 16.13 -10.69 -15.32
CA ALA A 65 16.72 -11.89 -14.74
C ALA A 65 16.04 -12.24 -13.40
N ASN A 66 15.08 -13.16 -13.44
CA ASN A 66 14.41 -13.68 -12.25
C ASN A 66 15.40 -14.38 -11.32
N LYS A 67 15.52 -13.90 -10.07
CA LYS A 67 16.30 -14.57 -9.02
C LYS A 67 15.45 -15.40 -8.07
N SER A 68 14.13 -15.18 -8.08
CA SER A 68 13.19 -15.84 -7.18
C SER A 68 11.87 -16.11 -7.89
N THR A 69 11.16 -17.14 -7.44
CA THR A 69 9.77 -17.42 -7.81
C THR A 69 8.78 -16.81 -6.81
N THR A 70 9.26 -15.97 -5.89
CA THR A 70 8.43 -15.23 -4.93
C THR A 70 8.08 -13.85 -5.48
N GLY A 71 6.79 -13.56 -5.60
CA GLY A 71 6.25 -12.27 -6.00
C GLY A 71 5.94 -11.39 -4.78
N ILE A 72 5.96 -10.08 -5.02
CA ILE A 72 5.68 -9.06 -4.00
C ILE A 72 4.48 -8.22 -4.44
N ILE A 73 3.47 -8.12 -3.59
CA ILE A 73 2.31 -7.25 -3.79
C ILE A 73 2.40 -6.06 -2.82
N ILE A 74 2.24 -4.84 -3.31
CA ILE A 74 2.27 -3.61 -2.52
C ILE A 74 0.91 -2.92 -2.56
N TYR A 75 0.33 -2.71 -1.38
CA TYR A 75 -0.88 -1.94 -1.17
C TYR A 75 -0.53 -0.50 -0.76
N PRO A 76 -1.00 0.51 -1.52
CA PRO A 76 -0.71 1.91 -1.22
C PRO A 76 -1.45 2.40 0.03
N GLY A 77 -0.88 3.42 0.66
CA GLY A 77 -1.50 4.14 1.76
C GLY A 77 -2.79 4.88 1.37
N ALA A 78 -3.56 5.28 2.38
CA ALA A 78 -4.84 5.97 2.17
C ALA A 78 -4.62 7.28 1.40
N LYS A 79 -5.38 7.47 0.33
CA LYS A 79 -5.32 8.64 -0.55
C LYS A 79 -3.92 8.86 -1.15
N VAL A 80 -3.08 7.82 -1.27
CA VAL A 80 -1.78 7.91 -1.94
C VAL A 80 -1.89 7.25 -3.30
N GLN A 81 -1.49 7.97 -4.34
CA GLN A 81 -1.41 7.44 -5.69
C GLN A 81 -0.46 6.23 -5.75
N ALA A 82 -0.84 5.17 -6.47
CA ALA A 82 -0.08 3.93 -6.51
C ALA A 82 1.35 4.11 -7.05
N GLU A 83 1.50 4.95 -8.08
CA GLU A 83 2.79 5.29 -8.69
C GLU A 83 3.81 5.80 -7.66
N SER A 84 3.40 6.34 -6.51
CA SER A 84 4.30 6.83 -5.46
C SER A 84 5.21 5.75 -4.85
N TYR A 85 4.88 4.46 -5.01
CA TYR A 85 5.70 3.34 -4.52
C TYR A 85 6.63 2.76 -5.59
N SER A 86 6.66 3.35 -6.78
CA SER A 86 7.42 2.86 -7.95
C SER A 86 8.91 2.76 -7.70
N VAL A 87 9.50 3.65 -6.88
CA VAL A 87 10.94 3.58 -6.57
C VAL A 87 11.30 2.34 -5.76
N ILE A 88 10.50 2.01 -4.73
CA ILE A 88 10.72 0.79 -3.96
C ILE A 88 10.50 -0.44 -4.84
N ALA A 89 9.43 -0.44 -5.66
CA ALA A 89 9.14 -1.55 -6.55
C ALA A 89 10.21 -1.76 -7.62
N SER A 90 10.75 -0.68 -8.20
CA SER A 90 11.83 -0.76 -9.18
C SER A 90 13.11 -1.31 -8.57
N GLN A 91 13.48 -0.87 -7.36
CA GLN A 91 14.67 -1.38 -6.67
C GLN A 91 14.52 -2.87 -6.28
N LEU A 92 13.33 -3.33 -5.93
CA LEU A 92 13.06 -4.75 -5.70
C LEU A 92 13.16 -5.57 -7.00
N ALA A 93 12.65 -5.04 -8.11
CA ALA A 93 12.78 -5.65 -9.43
C ALA A 93 14.23 -5.67 -9.92
N GLU A 94 15.02 -4.61 -9.74
CA GLU A 94 16.48 -4.63 -9.99
C GLU A 94 17.20 -5.74 -9.22
N ASN A 95 16.66 -6.12 -8.07
CA ASN A 95 17.16 -7.20 -7.24
C ASN A 95 16.56 -8.58 -7.58
N GLY A 96 15.78 -8.70 -8.66
CA GLY A 96 15.32 -9.98 -9.22
C GLY A 96 13.98 -10.48 -8.68
N TYR A 97 13.15 -9.61 -8.11
CA TYR A 97 11.81 -9.94 -7.61
C TYR A 97 10.72 -9.23 -8.40
N THR A 98 9.78 -9.98 -8.97
CA THR A 98 8.58 -9.40 -9.58
C THR A 98 7.77 -8.68 -8.50
N THR A 99 7.54 -7.39 -8.70
CA THR A 99 6.86 -6.53 -7.71
C THR A 99 5.67 -5.83 -8.35
N ILE A 100 4.51 -5.94 -7.73
CA ILE A 100 3.23 -5.43 -8.24
C ILE A 100 2.68 -4.43 -7.25
N ILE A 101 2.47 -3.18 -7.68
CA ILE A 101 1.75 -2.17 -6.92
C ILE A 101 0.29 -2.19 -7.34
N VAL A 102 -0.62 -2.38 -6.38
CA VAL A 102 -2.06 -2.38 -6.67
C VAL A 102 -2.59 -0.95 -6.71
N LYS A 103 -3.31 -0.60 -7.77
CA LYS A 103 -4.09 0.65 -7.83
C LYS A 103 -5.38 0.44 -7.06
N MET A 104 -5.64 1.24 -6.04
CA MET A 104 -6.85 1.09 -5.23
C MET A 104 -7.98 1.97 -5.77
N PRO A 105 -9.24 1.48 -5.83
CA PRO A 105 -10.37 2.34 -6.20
C PRO A 105 -10.43 3.56 -5.27
N PHE A 106 -10.53 4.76 -5.87
CA PHE A 106 -10.54 6.04 -5.15
C PHE A 106 -9.31 6.26 -4.24
N ASN A 107 -8.18 5.60 -4.53
CA ASN A 107 -6.97 5.60 -3.70
C ASN A 107 -7.21 5.12 -2.25
N LEU A 108 -8.18 4.22 -2.04
CA LEU A 108 -8.50 3.67 -0.72
C LEU A 108 -8.49 2.15 -0.73
N ALA A 109 -7.54 1.57 0.02
CA ALA A 109 -7.33 0.12 0.08
C ALA A 109 -8.57 -0.67 0.55
N PHE A 110 -9.46 -0.05 1.34
CA PHE A 110 -10.72 -0.66 1.76
C PHE A 110 -11.60 -1.14 0.57
N PHE A 111 -11.60 -0.42 -0.55
CA PHE A 111 -12.40 -0.81 -1.73
C PHE A 111 -11.72 -1.87 -2.61
N GLY A 112 -10.47 -2.22 -2.31
CA GLY A 112 -9.63 -3.09 -3.14
C GLY A 112 -8.96 -4.23 -2.38
N VAL A 113 -9.44 -4.58 -1.17
CA VAL A 113 -8.78 -5.58 -0.30
C VAL A 113 -8.53 -6.92 -0.99
N ASN A 114 -9.42 -7.35 -1.89
CA ASN A 114 -9.30 -8.63 -2.59
C ASN A 114 -8.59 -8.52 -3.96
N ARG A 115 -8.08 -7.34 -4.35
CA ARG A 115 -7.35 -7.19 -5.64
C ARG A 115 -6.08 -8.04 -5.70
N ALA A 116 -5.57 -8.51 -4.55
CA ALA A 116 -4.48 -9.47 -4.55
C ALA A 116 -4.88 -10.81 -5.19
N ASP A 117 -6.15 -11.21 -5.18
CA ASP A 117 -6.59 -12.42 -5.90
C ASP A 117 -6.40 -12.28 -7.42
N ASP A 118 -6.76 -11.12 -7.97
CA ASP A 118 -6.60 -10.82 -9.40
C ASP A 118 -5.11 -10.81 -9.79
N VAL A 119 -4.27 -10.17 -8.97
CA VAL A 119 -2.81 -10.16 -9.16
C VAL A 119 -2.26 -11.59 -9.13
N ILE A 120 -2.60 -12.39 -8.13
CA ILE A 120 -2.12 -13.78 -8.00
C ILE A 120 -2.60 -14.62 -9.20
N GLY A 121 -3.85 -14.46 -9.63
CA GLY A 121 -4.43 -15.18 -10.77
C GLY A 121 -3.79 -14.84 -12.11
N ASN A 122 -3.37 -13.59 -12.30
CA ASN A 122 -2.72 -13.10 -13.52
C ASN A 122 -1.22 -13.44 -13.61
N HIS A 123 -0.63 -13.97 -12.53
CA HIS A 123 0.79 -14.30 -12.42
C HIS A 123 1.01 -15.77 -12.02
N PRO A 124 0.55 -16.75 -12.83
CA PRO A 124 0.67 -18.18 -12.52
C PRO A 124 2.12 -18.69 -12.49
N GLU A 125 3.07 -17.93 -13.03
CA GLU A 125 4.50 -18.21 -12.97
C GLU A 125 5.12 -18.00 -11.58
N ILE A 126 4.43 -17.30 -10.68
CA ILE A 126 4.88 -17.01 -9.31
C ILE A 126 4.35 -18.08 -8.36
N SER A 127 5.25 -18.77 -7.64
CA SER A 127 4.91 -19.92 -6.79
C SER A 127 4.66 -19.55 -5.33
N SER A 128 5.08 -18.36 -4.90
CA SER A 128 4.93 -17.88 -3.53
C SER A 128 4.72 -16.38 -3.51
N TRP A 129 3.94 -15.91 -2.54
CA TRP A 129 3.58 -14.49 -2.45
C TRP A 129 3.89 -13.89 -1.10
N VAL A 130 4.50 -12.71 -1.15
CA VAL A 130 4.58 -11.77 -0.03
C VAL A 130 3.69 -10.58 -0.36
N ILE A 131 2.89 -10.14 0.60
CA ILE A 131 2.08 -8.93 0.47
C ILE A 131 2.56 -7.90 1.49
N GLY A 132 2.56 -6.64 1.12
CA GLY A 132 2.90 -5.56 2.02
C GLY A 132 2.10 -4.33 1.71
N GLY A 133 2.19 -3.35 2.60
CA GLY A 133 1.57 -2.07 2.33
C GLY A 133 2.02 -0.99 3.28
N HIS A 134 1.79 0.24 2.84
CA HIS A 134 2.11 1.43 3.61
C HIS A 134 0.89 1.92 4.38
N SER A 135 1.04 2.23 5.66
CA SER A 135 -0.02 2.83 6.48
C SER A 135 -1.31 1.99 6.39
N LEU A 136 -2.44 2.60 6.02
CA LEU A 136 -3.72 1.89 5.81
C LEU A 136 -3.62 0.73 4.80
N GLY A 137 -2.76 0.84 3.78
CA GLY A 137 -2.51 -0.25 2.84
C GLY A 137 -1.91 -1.48 3.51
N GLY A 138 -1.02 -1.28 4.49
CA GLY A 138 -0.41 -2.37 5.26
C GLY A 138 -1.40 -3.05 6.21
N VAL A 139 -2.37 -2.29 6.74
CA VAL A 139 -3.49 -2.84 7.51
C VAL A 139 -4.29 -3.82 6.64
N PHE A 140 -4.73 -3.39 5.45
CA PHE A 140 -5.53 -4.25 4.57
C PHE A 140 -4.73 -5.38 3.90
N ALA A 141 -3.43 -5.18 3.65
CA ALA A 141 -2.54 -6.26 3.24
C ALA A 141 -2.48 -7.38 4.29
N SER A 142 -2.40 -7.01 5.57
CA SER A 142 -2.44 -7.95 6.70
C SER A 142 -3.78 -8.67 6.79
N ASP A 143 -4.88 -7.93 6.71
CA ASP A 143 -6.23 -8.50 6.73
C ASP A 143 -6.45 -9.49 5.58
N TYR A 144 -5.98 -9.16 4.37
CA TYR A 144 -6.01 -10.10 3.23
C TYR A 144 -5.18 -11.36 3.54
N ALA A 145 -3.96 -11.21 4.04
CA ALA A 145 -3.07 -12.34 4.34
C ALA A 145 -3.63 -13.28 5.43
N VAL A 146 -4.25 -12.74 6.48
CA VAL A 146 -4.90 -13.52 7.55
C VAL A 146 -5.98 -14.46 6.98
N ASN A 147 -6.70 -14.00 5.95
CA ASN A 147 -7.75 -14.77 5.27
C ASN A 147 -7.24 -15.67 4.14
N HIS A 148 -5.97 -15.57 3.74
CA HIS A 148 -5.37 -16.28 2.60
C HIS A 148 -3.98 -16.85 2.92
N GLN A 149 -3.85 -17.49 4.10
CA GLN A 149 -2.56 -18.01 4.61
C GLN A 149 -1.99 -19.17 3.76
N ASP A 150 -2.81 -19.81 2.94
CA ASP A 150 -2.39 -20.79 1.94
C ASP A 150 -1.58 -20.15 0.80
N LYS A 151 -2.00 -18.94 0.36
CA LYS A 151 -1.38 -18.18 -0.73
C LYS A 151 -0.22 -17.29 -0.26
N ILE A 152 -0.37 -16.64 0.90
CA ILE A 152 0.58 -15.63 1.39
C ILE A 152 1.57 -16.24 2.38
N LYS A 153 2.87 -16.13 2.09
CA LYS A 153 3.98 -16.62 2.93
C LYS A 153 4.58 -15.56 3.84
N GLY A 154 4.41 -14.28 3.50
CA GLY A 154 4.93 -13.17 4.29
C GLY A 154 4.09 -11.90 4.22
N VAL A 155 4.12 -11.10 5.28
CA VAL A 155 3.52 -9.75 5.33
C VAL A 155 4.56 -8.69 5.67
N ILE A 156 4.59 -7.59 4.90
CA ILE A 156 5.45 -6.43 5.15
C ILE A 156 4.60 -5.22 5.58
N TYR A 157 4.77 -4.79 6.82
CA TYR A 157 4.13 -3.59 7.38
C TYR A 157 5.09 -2.41 7.23
N MET A 158 4.81 -1.50 6.29
CA MET A 158 5.53 -0.21 6.18
C MET A 158 4.71 0.85 6.93
N ALA A 159 5.23 1.36 8.04
CA ALA A 159 4.54 2.32 8.91
C ALA A 159 3.10 1.90 9.26
N SER A 160 2.89 0.63 9.59
CA SER A 160 1.56 0.06 9.86
C SER A 160 1.63 -1.09 10.86
N TYR A 161 0.47 -1.60 11.25
CA TYR A 161 0.31 -2.72 12.16
C TYR A 161 -0.99 -3.49 11.85
N PRO A 162 -1.13 -4.75 12.27
CA PRO A 162 -2.37 -5.51 12.08
C PRO A 162 -3.54 -4.87 12.83
N SER A 163 -4.65 -4.60 12.13
CA SER A 163 -5.95 -4.29 12.74
C SER A 163 -6.55 -5.57 13.34
N THR A 164 -6.61 -6.63 12.54
CA THR A 164 -7.04 -7.99 12.90
C THR A 164 -5.93 -8.74 13.62
N ASN A 165 -6.31 -9.63 14.54
CA ASN A 165 -5.32 -10.44 15.26
C ASN A 165 -4.66 -11.48 14.35
N ALA A 166 -3.40 -11.25 13.98
CA ALA A 166 -2.56 -12.13 13.18
C ALA A 166 -1.57 -12.97 14.02
N SER A 167 -1.71 -13.01 15.36
CA SER A 167 -0.74 -13.67 16.25
C SER A 167 -0.62 -15.18 16.07
N ASN A 168 -1.66 -15.83 15.56
CA ASN A 168 -1.68 -17.25 15.22
C ASN A 168 -1.44 -17.51 13.72
N ALA A 169 -1.12 -16.48 12.94
CA ALA A 169 -0.87 -16.65 11.52
C ALA A 169 0.39 -17.47 11.25
N THR A 170 0.36 -18.27 10.18
CA THR A 170 1.49 -19.12 9.77
C THR A 170 2.52 -18.38 8.92
N PHE A 171 2.15 -17.24 8.33
CA PHE A 171 3.06 -16.41 7.53
C PHE A 171 4.09 -15.69 8.39
N LYS A 172 5.26 -15.39 7.81
CA LYS A 172 6.28 -14.55 8.43
C LYS A 172 5.91 -13.07 8.32
N ALA A 173 6.47 -12.23 9.17
CA ALA A 173 6.17 -10.80 9.13
C ALA A 173 7.41 -9.93 9.33
N LEU A 174 7.44 -8.81 8.62
CA LEU A 174 8.41 -7.74 8.77
C LEU A 174 7.66 -6.44 9.04
N SER A 175 7.97 -5.76 10.15
CA SER A 175 7.45 -4.44 10.48
C SER A 175 8.56 -3.41 10.38
N ILE A 176 8.40 -2.42 9.51
CA ILE A 176 9.36 -1.33 9.28
C ILE A 176 8.67 -0.01 9.62
N ARG A 177 9.29 0.83 10.46
CA ARG A 177 8.80 2.19 10.74
C ARG A 177 9.93 3.20 10.78
N GLY A 178 9.61 4.48 10.57
CA GLY A 178 10.50 5.58 10.87
C GLY A 178 10.58 5.86 12.38
N SER A 179 11.73 6.27 12.89
CA SER A 179 11.86 6.68 14.30
C SER A 179 11.14 8.01 14.61
N LEU A 180 10.94 8.86 13.59
CA LEU A 180 10.25 10.15 13.66
C LEU A 180 8.84 10.07 13.06
N ASP A 181 8.32 8.88 12.77
CA ASP A 181 6.94 8.71 12.30
C ASP A 181 5.94 9.27 13.32
N GLY A 182 5.20 10.31 12.90
CA GLY A 182 4.20 10.99 13.72
C GLY A 182 2.79 10.41 13.60
N LEU A 183 2.56 9.49 12.66
CA LEU A 183 1.25 8.93 12.36
C LEU A 183 1.10 7.47 12.81
N THR A 184 2.17 6.69 12.70
CA THR A 184 2.31 5.35 13.27
C THR A 184 3.48 5.35 14.24
N ASN A 185 3.21 5.79 15.47
CA ASN A 185 4.26 6.00 16.45
C ASN A 185 4.66 4.69 17.16
N ALA A 186 5.65 4.78 18.04
CA ALA A 186 6.16 3.62 18.78
C ALA A 186 5.09 3.00 19.70
N ASP A 187 4.20 3.81 20.26
CA ASP A 187 3.14 3.38 21.18
C ASP A 187 2.04 2.63 20.43
N ASP A 188 1.70 3.05 19.20
CA ASP A 188 0.76 2.34 18.33
C ASP A 188 1.25 0.91 18.06
N VAL A 189 2.53 0.76 17.68
CA VAL A 189 3.13 -0.56 17.44
C VAL A 189 3.19 -1.37 18.73
N SER A 190 3.65 -0.76 19.84
CA SER A 190 3.78 -1.41 21.14
C SER A 190 2.44 -1.93 21.66
N SER A 191 1.37 -1.14 21.49
CA SER A 191 0.01 -1.47 21.91
C SER A 191 -0.62 -2.60 21.09
N ASN A 192 -0.10 -2.84 19.88
CA ASN A 192 -0.57 -3.90 18.97
C ASN A 192 0.39 -5.10 18.86
N LEU A 193 1.48 -5.16 19.66
CA LEU A 193 2.46 -6.27 19.61
C LEU A 193 1.81 -7.65 19.73
N ASN A 194 0.77 -7.77 20.54
CA ASN A 194 0.02 -9.02 20.73
C ASN A 194 -0.80 -9.46 19.50
N LYS A 195 -0.98 -8.60 18.49
CA LYS A 195 -1.68 -8.92 17.24
C LYS A 195 -0.74 -9.35 16.12
N PHE A 196 0.56 -9.02 16.21
CA PHE A 196 1.52 -9.44 15.21
C PHE A 196 1.77 -10.95 15.25
N PRO A 197 2.11 -11.59 14.11
CA PRO A 197 2.63 -12.95 14.10
C PRO A 197 3.80 -13.08 15.08
N LYS A 198 3.88 -14.20 15.80
CA LYS A 198 4.88 -14.39 16.87
C LYS A 198 6.34 -14.19 16.42
N ASN A 199 6.64 -14.49 15.16
CA ASN A 199 7.99 -14.39 14.59
C ASN A 199 8.15 -13.12 13.72
N THR A 200 7.53 -12.02 14.12
CA THR A 200 7.68 -10.75 13.40
C THR A 200 9.05 -10.13 13.66
N THR A 201 9.76 -9.77 12.59
CA THR A 201 10.97 -8.94 12.66
C THR A 201 10.58 -7.47 12.69
N PHE A 202 11.02 -6.72 13.70
CA PHE A 202 10.76 -5.29 13.82
C PHE A 202 12.01 -4.47 13.50
N ILE A 203 11.89 -3.51 12.59
CA ILE A 203 12.95 -2.60 12.15
C ILE A 203 12.48 -1.16 12.35
N THR A 204 13.33 -0.35 12.98
CA THR A 204 13.13 1.10 13.10
C THR A 204 14.24 1.82 12.33
N ILE A 205 13.86 2.56 11.29
CA ILE A 205 14.76 3.40 10.49
C ILE A 205 15.01 4.70 11.26
N GLN A 206 16.22 4.85 11.77
CA GLN A 206 16.61 6.05 12.53
C GLN A 206 16.61 7.29 11.63
N GLY A 207 15.94 8.33 12.11
CA GLY A 207 15.73 9.58 11.38
C GLY A 207 14.62 9.53 10.34
N GLY A 208 14.06 8.36 10.02
CA GLY A 208 12.98 8.23 9.04
C GLY A 208 11.61 8.61 9.59
N ASN A 209 10.64 8.88 8.71
CA ASN A 209 9.27 9.28 9.06
C ASN A 209 8.20 8.42 8.34
N HIS A 210 6.94 8.83 8.36
CA HIS A 210 5.84 8.12 7.71
C HIS A 210 5.88 8.29 6.19
N PHE A 211 5.91 9.53 5.68
CA PHE A 211 5.64 9.73 4.26
C PHE A 211 6.79 9.34 3.33
N ASN A 212 8.02 9.18 3.83
CA ASN A 212 9.17 8.79 3.00
C ASN A 212 9.18 7.31 2.57
N PHE A 213 8.18 6.50 2.95
CA PHE A 213 7.96 5.18 2.33
C PHE A 213 7.46 5.28 0.88
N GLY A 214 7.03 6.45 0.40
CA GLY A 214 6.70 6.71 -1.00
C GLY A 214 7.13 8.11 -1.46
N ASP A 215 7.07 8.35 -2.77
CA ASP A 215 7.37 9.63 -3.40
C ASP A 215 6.07 10.37 -3.73
N TYR A 216 5.50 11.05 -2.73
CA TYR A 216 4.22 11.78 -2.85
C TYR A 216 4.18 13.11 -2.08
N GLY A 217 5.34 13.66 -1.75
CA GLY A 217 5.46 14.88 -0.96
C GLY A 217 5.32 14.63 0.55
N THR A 218 4.96 15.68 1.28
CA THR A 218 4.76 15.65 2.73
C THR A 218 3.32 15.29 3.08
N GLN A 219 3.12 14.63 4.22
CA GLN A 219 1.80 14.24 4.71
C GLN A 219 1.43 15.03 5.97
N SER A 220 0.18 15.49 6.03
CA SER A 220 -0.31 16.23 7.21
C SER A 220 -0.34 15.32 8.44
N GLY A 221 0.15 15.83 9.58
CA GLY A 221 0.20 15.11 10.84
C GLY A 221 1.45 14.25 11.06
N ASP A 222 2.33 14.11 10.06
CA ASP A 222 3.64 13.46 10.22
C ASP A 222 4.74 14.46 10.62
N ASN A 223 5.85 13.95 11.15
CA ASN A 223 7.04 14.76 11.40
C ASN A 223 7.99 14.74 10.21
N ASN A 224 8.88 15.75 10.16
CA ASN A 224 9.96 15.76 9.17
C ASN A 224 11.03 14.71 9.50
N SER A 225 11.48 14.00 8.47
CA SER A 225 12.63 13.11 8.52
C SER A 225 13.95 13.89 8.64
N THR A 226 14.94 13.33 9.35
CA THR A 226 16.33 13.83 9.37
C THR A 226 17.22 13.15 8.34
N ILE A 227 16.72 12.13 7.64
CA ILE A 227 17.35 11.50 6.49
C ILE A 227 16.58 11.81 5.20
N THR A 228 17.22 11.65 4.05
CA THR A 228 16.53 11.83 2.77
C THR A 228 15.54 10.68 2.52
N ARG A 229 14.54 10.93 1.67
CA ARG A 229 13.61 9.89 1.21
C ARG A 229 14.35 8.71 0.59
N ASP A 230 15.35 8.99 -0.25
CA ASP A 230 16.19 7.97 -0.87
C ASP A 230 16.90 7.10 0.18
N GLN A 231 17.48 7.70 1.21
CA GLN A 231 18.11 6.96 2.31
C GLN A 231 17.12 6.07 3.07
N GLN A 232 15.90 6.54 3.31
CA GLN A 232 14.86 5.74 3.97
C GLN A 232 14.38 4.59 3.09
N GLN A 233 14.14 4.84 1.80
CA GLN A 233 13.69 3.82 0.86
C GLN A 233 14.76 2.76 0.62
N ASN A 234 16.03 3.13 0.48
CA ASN A 234 17.14 2.18 0.36
C ASN A 234 17.23 1.27 1.60
N GLN A 235 17.08 1.83 2.81
CA GLN A 235 17.03 1.03 4.04
C GLN A 235 15.80 0.10 4.09
N THR A 236 14.65 0.60 3.64
CA THR A 236 13.41 -0.18 3.53
C THR A 236 13.59 -1.36 2.58
N VAL A 237 14.12 -1.13 1.39
CA VAL A 237 14.38 -2.16 0.37
C VAL A 237 15.37 -3.19 0.89
N ASN A 238 16.47 -2.76 1.53
CA ASN A 238 17.43 -3.69 2.13
C ASN A 238 16.79 -4.59 3.18
N ALA A 239 15.94 -4.03 4.06
CA ALA A 239 15.21 -4.82 5.06
C ALA A 239 14.25 -5.82 4.41
N ILE A 240 13.56 -5.42 3.32
CA ILE A 240 12.68 -6.31 2.56
C ILE A 240 13.48 -7.43 1.90
N LEU A 241 14.62 -7.13 1.26
CA LEU A 241 15.48 -8.12 0.63
C LEU A 241 16.02 -9.15 1.61
N GLU A 242 16.44 -8.73 2.82
CA GLU A 242 16.84 -9.67 3.87
C GLU A 242 15.67 -10.55 4.35
N PHE A 243 14.47 -9.96 4.50
CA PHE A 243 13.28 -10.72 4.86
C PHE A 243 12.90 -11.76 3.81
N LEU A 244 13.00 -11.41 2.53
CA LEU A 244 12.68 -12.31 1.41
C LEU A 244 13.58 -13.54 1.37
N LYS A 245 14.84 -13.47 1.86
CA LYS A 245 15.71 -14.66 1.99
C LYS A 245 15.19 -15.67 3.01
N THR A 246 14.27 -15.26 3.88
CA THR A 246 13.66 -16.14 4.88
C THR A 246 12.38 -16.77 4.39
N ILE A 247 11.80 -16.32 3.27
CA ILE A 247 10.56 -16.85 2.70
C ILE A 247 10.87 -18.12 1.92
#